data_AF-A0A7Y6A1P0-F1
#
_entry.id   AF-A0A7Y6A1P0-F1
#
_cell.length_a   1.000
_cell.length_b   1.000
_cell.length_c   1.000
_cell.angle_alpha   90.00
_cell.angle_beta   90.00
_cell.angle_gamma   90.00
#
_symmetry.space_group_name_H-M   'P 1'
#
loop_
_entity.id
_entity.type
_entity.pdbx_description
1 polymer ?
#
loop_
_entity_poly.entity_id
_entity_poly.type
_entity_poly.pdbx_seq_one_letter_code
_entity_poly.pdbx_strand_id
1 'polypeptide(L)'
;MRAALTARIAIGTAAGAIAAALLGAWVTDATVDGAAGTAVRTVLVLVVLVLVPWWALRQELLQAHRARLRTWAVAGVLVGYLVNPFAWRGDALVAGAFTPLPAAWVVDLALWMAVGAASCVVTSHAAARSNQSLGYTG
;
A
#
# COMPACT_ATOMS: atom_id res chain seq x y z
N MET A 1 -8.44 -15.23 -11.66
CA MET A 1 -7.20 -14.85 -10.95
C MET A 1 -6.91 -13.34 -10.99
N ARG A 2 -6.81 -12.69 -12.16
CA ARG A 2 -6.36 -11.27 -12.26
C ARG A 2 -7.25 -10.25 -11.50
N ALA A 3 -8.57 -10.35 -11.64
CA ALA A 3 -9.51 -9.47 -10.91
C ALA A 3 -9.48 -9.72 -9.40
N ALA A 4 -9.31 -10.98 -8.97
CA ALA A 4 -9.27 -11.35 -7.55
C ALA A 4 -8.02 -10.78 -6.85
N LEU A 5 -6.85 -10.82 -7.49
CA LEU A 5 -5.63 -10.21 -6.96
C LEU A 5 -5.78 -8.69 -6.80
N THR A 6 -6.30 -8.04 -7.84
CA THR A 6 -6.56 -6.58 -7.85
C THR A 6 -7.51 -6.20 -6.72
N ALA A 7 -8.62 -6.93 -6.58
CA ALA A 7 -9.61 -6.70 -5.53
C ALA A 7 -9.03 -6.90 -4.12
N ARG A 8 -8.24 -7.97 -3.91
CA ARG A 8 -7.59 -8.23 -2.61
C ARG A 8 -6.66 -7.11 -2.20
N ILE A 9 -5.85 -6.61 -3.14
CA ILE A 9 -4.92 -5.51 -2.86
C ILE A 9 -5.69 -4.21 -2.65
N ALA A 10 -6.69 -3.92 -3.47
CA ALA A 10 -7.52 -2.72 -3.32
C ALA A 10 -8.24 -2.69 -1.96
N ILE A 11 -8.94 -3.77 -1.61
CA ILE A 11 -9.67 -3.88 -0.34
C ILE A 11 -8.68 -3.82 0.83
N GLY A 12 -7.58 -4.58 0.78
CA GLY A 12 -6.61 -4.62 1.87
C GLY A 12 -5.94 -3.27 2.11
N THR A 13 -5.56 -2.56 1.04
CA THR A 13 -4.93 -1.25 1.17
C THR A 13 -5.93 -0.16 1.59
N ALA A 14 -7.16 -0.19 1.08
CA ALA A 14 -8.21 0.75 1.50
C ALA A 14 -8.60 0.54 2.97
N ALA A 15 -8.91 -0.70 3.37
CA ALA A 15 -9.29 -1.01 4.75
C ALA A 15 -8.16 -0.72 5.73
N GLY A 16 -6.91 -1.07 5.38
CA GLY A 16 -5.75 -0.79 6.20
C GLY A 16 -5.50 0.71 6.36
N ALA A 17 -5.66 1.51 5.30
CA ALA A 17 -5.52 2.96 5.41
C ALA A 17 -6.65 3.64 6.19
N ILE A 18 -7.89 3.14 6.09
CA ILE A 18 -8.98 3.62 6.94
C ILE A 18 -8.67 3.33 8.41
N ALA A 19 -8.22 2.12 8.74
CA ALA A 19 -7.82 1.77 10.11
C ALA A 19 -6.66 2.64 10.60
N ALA A 20 -5.66 2.89 9.75
CA ALA A 20 -4.54 3.77 10.07
C ALA A 20 -5.00 5.22 10.33
N ALA A 21 -5.96 5.74 9.55
CA ALA A 21 -6.52 7.06 9.75
C ALA A 21 -7.27 7.17 11.07
N LEU A 22 -8.08 6.16 11.43
CA LEU A 22 -8.80 6.11 12.70
C LEU A 22 -7.84 6.03 13.90
N LEU A 23 -6.79 5.21 13.80
CA LEU A 23 -5.76 5.13 14.85
C LEU A 23 -4.96 6.42 14.98
N GLY A 24 -4.62 7.07 13.87
CA GLY A 24 -3.99 8.38 13.88
C GLY A 24 -4.86 9.44 14.58
N ALA A 25 -6.16 9.47 14.27
CA ALA A 25 -7.11 10.37 14.91
C ALA A 25 -7.24 10.09 16.42
N TRP A 26 -7.26 8.82 16.83
CA TRP A 26 -7.27 8.44 18.24
C TRP A 26 -5.99 8.89 18.97
N VAL A 27 -4.82 8.79 18.34
CA VAL A 27 -3.56 9.28 18.92
C VAL A 27 -3.57 10.80 19.04
N THR A 28 -4.07 11.53 18.02
CA THR A 28 -4.23 12.98 18.10
C THR A 28 -5.10 13.37 19.29
N ASP A 29 -6.23 12.68 19.49
CA ASP A 29 -7.15 12.94 20.60
C ASP A 29 -6.51 12.63 21.96
N ALA A 30 -5.80 11.50 22.07
CA ALA A 30 -5.15 11.07 23.31
C ALA A 30 -3.93 11.92 23.71
N THR A 31 -3.22 12.51 22.75
CA THR A 31 -1.97 13.26 22.99
C THR A 31 -2.14 14.78 22.86
N VAL A 32 -3.27 15.24 22.30
CA VAL A 32 -3.51 16.63 21.88
C VAL A 32 -2.45 17.14 20.89
N ASP A 33 -1.72 16.23 20.25
CA ASP A 33 -0.68 16.54 19.27
C ASP A 33 -1.04 15.96 17.90
N GLY A 34 -1.39 16.86 16.97
CA GLY A 34 -1.69 16.49 15.58
C GLY A 34 -0.49 15.92 14.82
N ALA A 35 0.74 16.26 15.21
CA ALA A 35 1.94 15.72 14.59
C ALA A 35 2.13 14.24 14.96
N ALA A 36 1.87 13.87 16.22
CA ALA A 36 1.92 12.49 16.69
C ALA A 36 0.91 11.60 15.95
N GLY A 37 -0.35 12.05 15.83
CA GLY A 37 -1.36 11.29 15.08
C GLY A 37 -1.05 11.16 13.59
N THR A 38 -0.51 12.21 12.96
CA THR A 38 -0.05 12.17 11.56
C THR A 38 1.09 11.17 11.38
N ALA A 39 2.06 11.17 12.28
CA ALA A 39 3.20 10.25 12.23
C ALA A 39 2.73 8.79 12.34
N VAL A 40 1.84 8.49 13.30
CA VAL A 40 1.27 7.14 13.49
C VAL A 40 0.49 6.69 12.26
N ARG A 41 -0.40 7.53 11.72
CA ARG A 41 -1.13 7.25 10.48
C ARG A 41 -0.17 6.92 9.34
N THR A 42 0.83 7.78 9.12
CA THR A 42 1.79 7.63 8.02
C THR A 42 2.54 6.31 8.12
N VAL A 43 3.07 5.97 9.29
CA VAL A 43 3.78 4.71 9.52
C VAL A 43 2.88 3.51 9.24
N LEU A 44 1.64 3.52 9.74
CA LEU A 44 0.71 2.42 9.54
C LEU A 44 0.33 2.25 8.07
N VAL A 45 0.10 3.34 7.34
CA VAL A 45 -0.20 3.27 5.90
C VAL A 45 0.98 2.71 5.11
N LEU A 46 2.22 3.10 5.43
CA LEU A 46 3.42 2.54 4.81
C LEU A 46 3.52 1.03 5.06
N VAL A 47 3.26 0.58 6.29
CA VAL A 47 3.23 -0.84 6.64
C VAL A 47 2.18 -1.59 5.82
N VAL A 48 0.96 -1.04 5.68
CA VAL A 48 -0.12 -1.63 4.86
C VAL A 48 0.28 -1.74 3.39
N LEU A 49 0.85 -0.68 2.81
CA LEU A 49 1.31 -0.62 1.42
C LEU A 49 2.44 -1.60 1.09
N VAL A 50 3.16 -2.07 2.10
CA VAL A 50 4.20 -3.10 1.94
C VAL A 50 3.63 -4.49 2.18
N LEU A 51 2.91 -4.68 3.29
CA LEU A 51 2.43 -6.00 3.71
C LEU A 51 1.35 -6.56 2.79
N VAL A 52 0.38 -5.74 2.35
CA VAL A 52 -0.74 -6.21 1.53
C VAL A 52 -0.26 -6.71 0.16
N PRO A 53 0.54 -5.94 -0.62
CA PRO A 53 1.08 -6.44 -1.88
C PRO A 53 2.00 -7.64 -1.69
N TRP A 54 2.82 -7.67 -0.64
CA TRP A 54 3.65 -8.83 -0.33
C TRP A 54 2.80 -10.08 -0.14
N TRP A 55 1.85 -10.06 0.80
CA TRP A 55 1.00 -11.22 1.09
C TRP A 55 0.24 -11.69 -0.14
N ALA A 56 -0.36 -10.76 -0.87
CA ALA A 56 -1.16 -11.07 -2.05
C ALA A 56 -0.30 -11.66 -3.20
N LEU A 57 0.87 -11.08 -3.48
CA LEU A 57 1.76 -11.57 -4.52
C LEU A 57 2.42 -12.91 -4.14
N ARG A 58 2.80 -13.11 -2.88
CA ARG A 58 3.42 -14.37 -2.40
C ARG A 58 2.54 -15.59 -2.72
N GLN A 59 1.23 -15.46 -2.62
CA GLN A 59 0.29 -16.55 -2.90
C GLN A 59 0.17 -16.88 -4.41
N GLU A 60 0.43 -15.91 -5.29
CA GLU A 60 0.17 -16.01 -6.74
C GLU A 60 1.45 -16.16 -7.58
N LEU A 61 2.63 -15.99 -6.97
CA LEU A 61 3.94 -16.01 -7.65
C LEU A 61 4.29 -17.35 -8.31
N LEU A 62 3.63 -18.45 -7.93
CA LEU A 62 3.84 -19.78 -8.50
C LEU A 62 3.07 -20.02 -9.82
N GLN A 63 2.09 -19.17 -10.17
CA GLN A 63 1.10 -19.51 -11.20
C GLN A 63 1.08 -18.58 -12.42
N ALA A 64 1.74 -17.41 -12.38
CA ALA A 64 1.57 -16.41 -13.43
C ALA A 64 2.83 -15.65 -13.82
N HIS A 65 2.78 -15.06 -15.02
CA HIS A 65 3.85 -14.25 -15.59
C HIS A 65 4.02 -12.93 -14.81
N ARG A 66 5.24 -12.68 -14.32
CA ARG A 66 5.57 -11.65 -13.32
C ARG A 66 5.21 -10.22 -13.73
N ALA A 67 5.41 -9.87 -15.01
CA ALA A 67 5.09 -8.54 -15.52
C ALA A 67 3.58 -8.24 -15.39
N ARG A 68 2.73 -9.23 -15.72
CA ARG A 68 1.27 -9.08 -15.58
C ARG A 68 0.86 -8.97 -14.12
N LEU A 69 1.45 -9.79 -13.23
CA LEU A 69 1.19 -9.71 -11.78
C LEU A 69 1.49 -8.32 -11.21
N ARG A 70 2.60 -7.70 -11.61
CA ARG A 70 2.95 -6.33 -11.20
C ARG A 70 1.90 -5.31 -11.64
N THR A 71 1.46 -5.36 -12.91
CA THR A 71 0.45 -4.42 -13.41
C THR A 71 -0.86 -4.50 -12.64
N TRP A 72 -1.35 -5.72 -12.37
CA TRP A 72 -2.60 -5.91 -11.60
C TRP A 72 -2.46 -5.51 -10.14
N ALA A 73 -1.29 -5.76 -9.53
CA ALA A 73 -1.01 -5.33 -8.17
C ALA A 73 -0.96 -3.80 -8.04
N VAL A 74 -0.28 -3.13 -8.97
CA VAL A 74 -0.23 -1.66 -9.04
C VAL A 74 -1.62 -1.07 -9.31
N ALA A 75 -2.41 -1.69 -10.18
CA ALA A 75 -3.81 -1.29 -10.38
C ALA A 75 -4.63 -1.44 -9.10
N GLY A 76 -4.41 -2.51 -8.32
CA GLY A 76 -5.05 -2.70 -7.02
C GLY A 76 -4.69 -1.63 -6.02
N VAL A 77 -3.40 -1.24 -5.95
CA VAL A 77 -2.93 -0.13 -5.10
C VAL A 77 -3.59 1.19 -5.49
N LEU A 78 -3.71 1.49 -6.79
CA LEU A 78 -4.38 2.69 -7.28
C LEU A 78 -5.86 2.69 -6.89
N VAL A 79 -6.57 1.59 -7.13
CA VAL A 79 -7.99 1.47 -6.76
C VAL A 79 -8.17 1.61 -5.24
N GLY A 80 -7.27 1.04 -4.44
CA GLY A 80 -7.28 1.19 -2.99
C GLY A 80 -7.17 2.65 -2.54
N TYR A 81 -6.33 3.44 -3.21
CA TYR A 81 -6.25 4.89 -2.97
C TYR A 81 -7.55 5.60 -3.33
N LEU A 82 -8.10 5.33 -4.52
CA LEU A 82 -9.30 6.01 -5.01
C LEU A 82 -10.53 5.74 -4.13
N VAL A 83 -10.62 4.56 -3.53
CA VAL A 83 -11.71 4.17 -2.62
C VAL A 83 -11.50 4.71 -1.20
N ASN A 84 -10.28 5.14 -0.84
CA ASN A 84 -10.00 5.69 0.48
C ASN A 84 -10.65 7.09 0.63
N PRO A 85 -11.64 7.27 1.53
CA PRO A 85 -12.32 8.56 1.69
C PRO A 85 -11.39 9.68 2.18
N PHE A 86 -10.28 9.34 2.86
CA PHE A 86 -9.31 10.31 3.37
C PHE A 86 -8.35 10.83 2.29
N ALA A 87 -8.21 10.12 1.17
CA ALA A 87 -7.35 10.54 0.04
C ALA A 87 -7.81 11.86 -0.58
N TRP A 88 -9.12 12.00 -0.76
CA TRP A 88 -9.75 13.18 -1.35
C TRP A 88 -9.67 14.42 -0.44
N ARG A 89 -9.33 14.24 0.83
CA ARG A 89 -9.11 15.31 1.80
C ARG A 89 -7.62 15.69 1.95
N GLY A 90 -6.72 15.00 1.25
CA GLY A 90 -5.27 15.16 1.42
C GLY A 90 -4.74 14.53 2.72
N ASP A 91 -5.49 13.60 3.29
CA ASP A 91 -5.26 12.98 4.59
C ASP A 91 -5.00 11.47 4.49
N ALA A 92 -4.66 10.97 3.29
CA ALA A 92 -4.41 9.55 3.11
C ALA A 92 -3.04 9.13 3.65
N LEU A 93 -2.04 10.01 3.58
CA LEU A 93 -0.69 9.74 4.04
C LEU A 93 -0.21 10.89 4.94
N VAL A 94 0.43 11.89 4.34
CA VAL A 94 1.26 12.85 5.07
C VAL A 94 1.17 14.26 4.48
N ALA A 95 0.75 14.41 3.22
CA ALA A 95 0.79 15.69 2.52
C ALA A 95 -0.07 16.77 3.19
N GLY A 96 -1.20 16.41 3.80
CA GLY A 96 -2.05 17.34 4.56
C GLY A 96 -1.36 18.03 5.74
N ALA A 97 -0.24 17.49 6.23
CA ALA A 97 0.55 18.12 7.30
C ALA A 97 1.60 19.13 6.79
N PHE A 98 1.91 19.14 5.48
CA PHE A 98 3.02 19.93 4.93
C PHE A 98 2.63 20.81 3.75
N THR A 99 1.48 20.57 3.12
CA THR A 99 1.06 21.28 1.91
C THR A 99 -0.34 21.88 2.06
N PRO A 100 -0.61 23.03 1.40
CA PRO A 100 -1.95 23.58 1.36
C PRO A 100 -2.93 22.60 0.68
N LEU A 101 -4.11 22.48 1.29
CA LEU A 101 -5.14 21.45 1.04
C LEU A 101 -5.52 21.15 -0.43
N PRO A 102 -5.55 22.08 -1.42
CA PRO A 102 -6.01 21.71 -2.76
C PRO A 102 -5.01 20.85 -3.58
N ALA A 103 -3.73 20.77 -3.18
CA ALA A 103 -2.71 19.97 -3.88
C ALA A 103 -2.23 18.75 -3.10
N ALA A 104 -2.57 18.63 -1.81
CA ALA A 104 -2.10 17.57 -0.93
C ALA A 104 -2.45 16.16 -1.45
N TRP A 105 -3.63 16.00 -2.05
CA TRP A 105 -4.08 14.72 -2.62
C TRP A 105 -3.21 14.23 -3.80
N VAL A 106 -2.58 15.14 -4.57
CA VAL A 106 -1.68 14.77 -5.67
C VAL A 106 -0.37 14.21 -5.10
N VAL A 107 0.15 14.86 -4.06
CA VAL A 107 1.37 14.44 -3.38
C VAL A 107 1.16 13.10 -2.68
N ASP A 108 0.04 12.94 -1.97
CA ASP A 108 -0.34 11.67 -1.34
C ASP A 108 -0.51 10.55 -2.38
N LEU A 109 -1.15 10.83 -3.53
CA LEU A 109 -1.28 9.84 -4.61
C LEU A 109 0.09 9.43 -5.15
N ALA A 110 0.97 10.40 -5.40
CA ALA A 110 2.32 10.13 -5.91
C ALA A 110 3.13 9.26 -4.92
N LEU A 111 3.09 9.60 -3.62
CA LEU A 111 3.76 8.84 -2.57
C LEU A 111 3.18 7.43 -2.42
N TRP A 112 1.85 7.31 -2.40
CA TRP A 112 1.15 6.04 -2.31
C TRP A 112 1.51 5.10 -3.47
N MET A 113 1.50 5.63 -4.69
CA MET A 113 1.87 4.87 -5.88
C MET A 113 3.36 4.53 -5.91
N ALA A 114 4.24 5.44 -5.50
CA ALA A 114 5.67 5.17 -5.42
C ALA A 114 5.97 4.01 -4.45
N VAL A 115 5.41 4.06 -3.24
CA VAL A 115 5.62 3.03 -2.22
C VAL A 115 4.98 1.70 -2.63
N GLY A 116 3.72 1.72 -3.10
CA GLY A 116 3.02 0.50 -3.51
C GLY A 116 3.61 -0.15 -4.77
N ALA A 117 4.09 0.63 -5.74
CA ALA A 117 4.78 0.09 -6.91
C ALA A 117 6.15 -0.48 -6.52
N ALA A 118 6.92 0.22 -5.68
CA ALA A 118 8.19 -0.28 -5.17
C ALA A 118 8.00 -1.59 -4.40
N SER A 119 6.98 -1.70 -3.55
CA SER A 119 6.70 -2.94 -2.80
C SER A 119 6.38 -4.10 -3.74
N CYS A 120 5.60 -3.87 -4.81
CA CYS A 120 5.31 -4.87 -5.85
C CYS A 120 6.57 -5.33 -6.61
N VAL A 121 7.49 -4.40 -6.90
CA VAL A 121 8.76 -4.72 -7.58
C VAL A 121 9.68 -5.52 -6.66
N VAL A 122 9.86 -5.10 -5.41
CA VAL A 122 10.73 -5.77 -4.43
C VAL A 122 10.25 -7.19 -4.14
N THR A 123 8.96 -7.37 -3.88
CA THR A 123 8.37 -8.69 -3.58
C THR A 123 8.50 -9.68 -4.73
N SER A 124 8.31 -9.20 -5.97
CA SER A 124 8.52 -10.03 -7.16
C SER A 124 9.99 -10.34 -7.46
N HIS A 125 10.95 -9.50 -7.05
CA HIS A 125 12.39 -9.79 -7.14
C HIS A 125 12.88 -10.75 -6.05
N ALA A 126 12.41 -10.61 -4.80
CA ALA A 126 12.80 -11.48 -3.70
C ALA A 126 12.44 -12.96 -3.98
N ALA A 127 11.27 -13.21 -4.58
CA ALA A 127 10.85 -14.54 -4.99
C ALA A 127 11.70 -15.16 -6.11
N ALA A 128 12.46 -14.37 -6.88
CA ALA A 128 13.36 -14.89 -7.91
C ALA A 128 14.58 -15.60 -7.30
N ARG A 129 15.01 -15.16 -6.11
CA ARG A 129 16.18 -15.72 -5.41
C ARG A 129 15.84 -16.98 -4.61
N SER A 130 14.59 -17.16 -4.19
CA SER A 130 14.17 -18.34 -3.41
C SER A 130 14.01 -19.62 -4.24
N ASN A 131 13.89 -19.54 -5.57
CA ASN A 131 13.74 -20.72 -6.43
C ASN A 131 15.08 -21.39 -6.79
N GLN A 132 16.22 -20.86 -6.38
CA GLN A 132 17.53 -21.44 -6.68
C GLN A 132 18.02 -22.51 -5.68
N SER A 133 17.27 -22.83 -4.62
CA SER A 133 17.73 -23.79 -3.59
C SER A 133 16.99 -25.13 -3.56
N LEU A 134 16.01 -25.38 -4.43
CA LEU A 134 15.39 -26.70 -4.56
C LEU A 134 16.03 -27.43 -5.74
N GLY A 135 17.26 -27.89 -5.51
CA GLY A 135 17.96 -28.78 -6.40
C GLY A 135 17.17 -30.06 -6.60
N TYR A 136 16.54 -30.19 -7.76
CA TYR A 136 16.44 -31.49 -8.42
C TYR A 136 17.75 -31.68 -9.19
N THR A 137 18.75 -32.23 -8.51
CA THR A 137 19.78 -33.03 -9.20
C THR A 137 19.09 -34.33 -9.61
N GLY A 138 19.10 -34.61 -10.91
CA GLY A 138 18.50 -35.80 -11.51
C GLY A 138 19.20 -37.10 -11.15
#